data_AF-A0A8T5RZ76-F1
#
_entry.id   AF-A0A8T5RZ76-F1
#
_cell.length_a   1.000
_cell.length_b   1.000
_cell.length_c   1.000
_cell.angle_alpha   90.00
_cell.angle_beta   90.00
_cell.angle_gamma   90.00
#
_symmetry.space_group_name_H-M   'P 1'
#
loop_
_entity.id
_entity.type
_entity.pdbx_description
1 polymer ?
#
loop_
_entity_poly.entity_id
_entity_poly.type
_entity_poly.pdbx_seq_one_letter_code
_entity_poly.pdbx_strand_id
1 'polypeptide(L)'
;MANNNDNCELDYYLSIIDFFQNQDTNRETTEIWKNKSLIELMKVLKRTKNKGFVKNAIILILSLFDQMPPDTYNKRGITVNLLTNSDKLSYVNILKSEFASDIPN
;
A
#
# COMPACT_ATOMS: atom_id res chain seq x y z
N MET A 1 8.14 37.14 0.75
CA MET A 1 8.52 36.30 -0.41
C MET A 1 8.23 34.86 -0.01
N ALA A 2 7.09 34.30 -0.44
CA ALA A 2 6.77 32.91 -0.19
C ALA A 2 7.68 32.03 -1.07
N ASN A 3 8.30 31.01 -0.48
CA ASN A 3 9.25 30.13 -1.15
C ASN A 3 8.53 29.36 -2.27
N ASN A 4 9.05 29.43 -3.50
CA ASN A 4 8.54 28.71 -4.68
C ASN A 4 8.39 27.18 -4.47
N ASN A 5 9.05 26.62 -3.45
CA ASN A 5 9.00 25.20 -3.11
C ASN A 5 7.68 24.81 -2.40
N ASP A 6 7.12 25.69 -1.57
CA ASP A 6 5.91 25.42 -0.79
C ASP A 6 4.67 25.36 -1.71
N ASN A 7 4.69 26.15 -2.79
CA ASN A 7 3.63 26.12 -3.81
C ASN A 7 3.59 24.77 -4.54
N CYS A 8 4.74 24.20 -4.90
CA CYS A 8 4.81 22.94 -5.65
C CYS A 8 4.32 21.73 -4.84
N GLU A 9 4.58 21.70 -3.53
CA GLU A 9 4.10 20.66 -2.61
C GLU A 9 2.58 20.74 -2.43
N LEU A 10 2.04 21.94 -2.21
CA LEU A 10 0.61 22.16 -2.09
C LEU A 10 -0.14 21.80 -3.38
N ASP A 11 0.38 22.22 -4.54
CA ASP A 11 -0.20 21.90 -5.85
C ASP A 11 -0.27 20.39 -6.08
N TYR A 12 0.75 19.65 -5.63
CA TYR A 12 0.74 18.19 -5.71
C TYR A 12 -0.33 17.58 -4.81
N TYR A 13 -0.48 18.06 -3.57
CA TYR A 13 -1.54 17.59 -2.68
C TYR A 13 -2.94 17.89 -3.21
N LEU A 14 -3.15 19.07 -3.78
CA LEU A 14 -4.39 19.42 -4.45
C LEU A 14 -4.68 18.49 -5.62
N SER A 15 -3.67 18.14 -6.43
CA SER A 15 -3.85 17.18 -7.53
C SER A 15 -4.29 15.77 -7.06
N ILE A 16 -3.85 15.33 -5.88
CA ILE A 16 -4.28 14.07 -5.28
C ILE A 16 -5.76 14.16 -4.89
N ILE A 17 -6.16 15.26 -4.26
CA ILE A 17 -7.54 15.48 -3.81
C ILE A 17 -8.48 15.61 -5.01
N ASP A 18 -8.10 16.38 -6.03
CA ASP A 18 -8.87 16.54 -7.24
C ASP A 18 -9.08 15.20 -7.96
N PHE A 19 -8.02 14.39 -8.07
CA PHE A 19 -8.17 13.04 -8.63
C PHE A 19 -9.11 12.17 -7.77
N PHE A 20 -9.01 12.29 -6.44
CA PHE A 20 -9.87 11.55 -5.51
C PHE A 20 -11.35 11.97 -5.55
N GLN A 21 -11.65 13.24 -5.78
CA GLN A 21 -13.03 13.75 -5.83
C GLN A 21 -13.70 13.49 -7.19
N ASN A 22 -12.92 13.49 -8.27
CA ASN A 22 -13.42 13.33 -9.65
C ASN A 22 -13.39 11.89 -10.17
N GLN A 23 -13.08 10.91 -9.31
CA GLN A 23 -13.11 9.50 -9.70
C GLN A 23 -14.54 8.96 -9.72
N ASP A 24 -15.19 9.17 -10.86
CA ASP A 24 -16.35 8.38 -11.32
C ASP A 24 -15.92 6.98 -11.84
N THR A 25 -14.65 6.59 -11.64
CA THR A 25 -13.95 5.70 -12.55
C THR A 25 -13.52 4.36 -11.95
N ASN A 26 -13.63 3.33 -12.80
CA ASN A 26 -13.09 1.98 -12.71
C ASN A 26 -11.84 1.83 -11.80
N ARG A 27 -11.88 0.84 -10.90
CA ARG A 27 -10.79 0.41 -10.02
C ARG A 27 -9.43 0.34 -10.73
N GLU A 28 -9.40 -0.12 -11.97
CA GLU A 28 -8.17 -0.20 -12.77
C GLU A 28 -7.51 1.17 -13.00
N THR A 29 -8.30 2.20 -13.32
CA THR A 29 -7.80 3.56 -13.54
C THR A 29 -7.20 4.13 -12.26
N THR A 30 -7.83 3.87 -11.12
CA THR A 30 -7.34 4.26 -9.80
C THR A 30 -6.00 3.60 -9.48
N GLU A 31 -5.85 2.29 -9.70
CA GLU A 31 -4.59 1.59 -9.48
C GLU A 31 -3.46 2.09 -10.40
N ILE A 32 -3.76 2.34 -11.68
CA ILE A 32 -2.79 2.90 -12.63
C ILE A 32 -2.32 4.28 -12.16
N TRP A 33 -3.24 5.12 -11.70
CA TRP A 33 -2.89 6.45 -11.21
C TRP A 33 -2.04 6.38 -9.94
N LYS A 34 -2.39 5.54 -8.95
CA LYS A 34 -1.59 5.32 -7.74
C LYS A 34 -0.16 4.92 -8.07
N ASN A 35 0.00 3.94 -8.97
CA ASN A 35 1.32 3.46 -9.38
C ASN A 35 2.15 4.57 -10.05
N LYS A 36 1.54 5.37 -10.93
CA LYS A 36 2.22 6.53 -11.55
C LYS A 36 2.64 7.56 -10.52
N SER A 37 1.75 7.91 -9.58
CA SER A 37 2.03 8.86 -8.51
C SER A 37 3.19 8.40 -7.61
N LEU A 38 3.22 7.12 -7.22
CA LEU A 38 4.33 6.55 -6.45
C LEU A 38 5.67 6.62 -7.20
N ILE A 39 5.67 6.31 -8.50
CA ILE A 39 6.89 6.43 -9.34
C ILE A 39 7.40 7.88 -9.39
N GLU A 40 6.51 8.86 -9.54
CA GLU A 40 6.89 10.27 -9.52
C GLU A 40 7.45 10.70 -8.16
N LEU A 41 6.82 10.26 -7.07
CA LEU A 41 7.32 10.52 -5.72
C LEU A 41 8.71 9.91 -5.47
N MET A 42 9.00 8.72 -6.01
CA MET A 42 10.35 8.13 -5.96
C MET A 42 11.37 9.00 -6.72
N LYS A 43 11.00 9.55 -7.88
CA LYS A 43 11.87 10.48 -8.64
C LYS A 43 12.10 11.77 -7.87
N VAL A 44 11.05 12.34 -7.27
CA VAL A 44 11.15 13.54 -6.41
C VAL A 44 12.07 13.27 -5.23
N LEU A 45 11.90 12.14 -4.54
CA LEU A 45 12.76 11.76 -3.41
C LEU A 45 14.22 11.66 -3.83
N LYS A 46 14.50 11.06 -4.99
CA LYS A 46 15.87 10.94 -5.52
C LYS A 46 16.50 12.31 -5.79
N ARG A 47 15.73 13.25 -6.36
CA ARG A 47 16.19 14.59 -6.77
C ARG A 47 16.30 15.57 -5.61
N THR A 48 15.27 15.68 -4.78
CA THR A 48 15.13 16.72 -3.75
C THR A 48 15.57 16.26 -2.37
N LYS A 49 15.61 14.94 -2.13
CA LYS A 49 15.79 14.33 -0.80
C LYS A 49 14.74 14.76 0.24
N ASN A 50 13.64 15.41 -0.19
CA ASN A 50 12.56 15.83 0.70
C ASN A 50 11.71 14.62 1.11
N LYS A 51 12.14 13.94 2.17
CA LYS A 51 11.44 12.79 2.75
C LYS A 51 10.08 13.18 3.36
N GLY A 52 9.95 14.41 3.88
CA GLY A 52 8.73 14.90 4.52
C GLY A 52 7.59 14.97 3.51
N PHE A 53 7.82 15.71 2.43
CA PHE A 53 6.87 15.84 1.32
C PHE A 53 6.41 14.47 0.80
N VAL A 54 7.37 13.61 0.44
CA VAL A 54 7.10 12.30 -0.17
C VAL A 54 6.35 11.38 0.79
N LYS A 55 6.73 11.35 2.07
CA LYS A 55 6.04 10.56 3.10
C LYS A 55 4.59 11.03 3.25
N ASN A 56 4.38 12.33 3.38
CA ASN A 56 3.05 12.91 3.57
C ASN A 56 2.16 12.68 2.34
N ALA A 57 2.71 12.76 1.13
CA ALA A 57 2.02 12.43 -0.11
C ALA A 57 1.55 10.96 -0.15
N ILE A 58 2.44 10.03 0.22
CA ILE A 58 2.12 8.60 0.28
C ILE A 58 1.02 8.35 1.32
N ILE A 59 1.13 8.95 2.52
CA ILE A 59 0.10 8.83 3.56
C ILE A 59 -1.26 9.32 3.05
N LEU A 60 -1.28 10.46 2.36
CA LEU A 60 -2.52 11.02 1.80
C LEU A 60 -3.13 10.07 0.76
N ILE A 61 -2.34 9.56 -0.19
CA ILE A 61 -2.79 8.60 -1.19
C ILE A 61 -3.33 7.32 -0.54
N LEU A 62 -2.63 6.75 0.44
CA LEU A 62 -3.11 5.54 1.11
C LEU A 62 -4.40 5.80 1.90
N SER A 63 -4.47 6.93 2.61
CA SER A 63 -5.62 7.28 3.45
C SER A 63 -6.90 7.52 2.65
N LEU A 64 -6.76 8.05 1.44
CA LEU A 64 -7.89 8.34 0.57
C LEU A 64 -8.38 7.08 -0.18
N PHE A 65 -7.45 6.24 -0.67
CA PHE A 65 -7.79 5.19 -1.62
C PHE A 65 -7.87 3.77 -1.00
N ASP A 66 -7.24 3.52 0.15
CA ASP A 66 -7.38 2.23 0.82
C ASP A 66 -8.54 2.25 1.81
N GLN A 67 -9.59 1.47 1.51
CA GLN A 67 -10.70 1.24 2.45
C GLN A 67 -10.31 0.32 3.62
N MET A 68 -9.09 -0.22 3.64
CA MET A 68 -8.65 -1.18 4.64
C MET A 68 -7.69 -0.50 5.63
N PRO A 69 -8.04 -0.39 6.92
CA PRO A 69 -7.13 0.18 7.89
C PRO A 69 -5.85 -0.68 7.97
N PRO A 70 -4.66 -0.07 8.08
CA PRO A 70 -3.37 -0.76 8.09
C PRO A 70 -3.25 -1.85 9.18
N ASP A 71 -4.12 -1.83 10.20
CA ASP A 71 -4.19 -2.78 11.31
C ASP A 71 -4.90 -4.12 10.99
N THR A 72 -5.38 -4.32 9.76
CA THR A 72 -6.01 -5.60 9.38
C THR A 72 -5.03 -6.73 9.09
N TYR A 73 -3.72 -6.47 8.95
CA TYR A 73 -2.73 -7.55 8.87
C TYR A 73 -2.63 -8.33 10.18
N ASN A 74 -2.78 -7.68 11.34
CA ASN A 74 -2.81 -8.35 12.64
C ASN A 74 -4.07 -9.20 12.87
N LYS A 75 -5.13 -8.98 12.08
CA LYS A 75 -6.42 -9.72 12.17
C LYS A 75 -6.57 -10.79 11.10
N ARG A 76 -5.59 -10.98 10.21
CA ARG A 76 -5.64 -11.97 9.11
C ARG A 76 -5.18 -13.37 9.51
N GLY A 77 -5.27 -13.73 10.78
CA GLY A 77 -4.96 -15.07 11.27
C GLY A 77 -5.79 -15.44 12.49
N ILE A 78 -6.02 -16.74 12.67
CA ILE A 78 -6.57 -17.28 13.92
C ILE A 78 -5.39 -17.51 14.86
N THR A 79 -5.50 -17.09 16.11
CA THR A 79 -4.49 -17.40 17.13
C THR A 79 -4.30 -18.92 17.19
N VAL A 80 -3.06 -19.41 17.13
CA VAL A 80 -2.76 -20.85 17.08
C VAL A 80 -3.40 -21.64 18.23
N ASN A 81 -3.59 -21.00 19.39
CA ASN A 81 -4.23 -21.58 20.56
C ASN A 81 -5.75 -21.77 20.42
N LEU A 82 -6.39 -21.08 19.48
CA LEU A 82 -7.80 -21.20 19.14
C LEU A 82 -8.06 -22.24 18.04
N LEU A 83 -7.00 -22.76 17.41
CA LEU A 83 -7.11 -23.81 16.40
C LEU A 83 -7.45 -25.15 17.03
N THR A 84 -8.40 -25.87 16.45
CA THR A 84 -8.66 -27.26 16.83
C THR A 84 -7.51 -28.16 16.42
N ASN A 85 -7.43 -29.36 17.00
CA ASN A 85 -6.40 -30.33 16.61
C ASN A 85 -6.54 -30.75 15.13
N SER A 86 -7.76 -30.77 14.60
CA SER A 86 -8.01 -31.02 13.17
C SER A 86 -7.47 -29.91 12.27
N ASP A 87 -7.67 -28.64 12.65
CA ASP A 87 -7.16 -27.50 11.88
C ASP A 87 -5.63 -27.51 11.83
N LYS A 88 -5.00 -27.76 13.00
CA LYS A 88 -3.54 -27.87 13.10
C LYS A 88 -2.99 -28.98 12.21
N LEU A 89 -3.64 -30.15 12.21
CA LEU A 89 -3.23 -31.27 11.37
C LEU A 89 -3.36 -30.93 9.87
N SER A 90 -4.46 -30.26 9.50
CA SER A 90 -4.71 -29.81 8.12
C SER A 90 -3.63 -28.83 7.65
N TYR A 91 -3.32 -27.80 8.45
CA TYR A 91 -2.28 -26.82 8.11
C TYR A 91 -0.89 -27.44 8.05
N VAL A 92 -0.56 -28.37 8.95
CA VAL A 92 0.71 -29.11 8.89
C VAL A 92 0.83 -29.91 7.60
N ASN A 93 -0.26 -30.53 7.14
CA ASN A 93 -0.25 -31.30 5.89
C ASN A 93 -0.10 -30.40 4.66
N ILE A 94 -0.75 -29.23 4.65
CA ILE A 94 -0.58 -28.21 3.60
C ILE A 94 0.88 -27.77 3.55
N LEU A 95 1.46 -27.36 4.68
CA LEU A 95 2.86 -26.93 4.76
C LEU A 95 3.81 -28.05 4.29
N LYS A 96 3.60 -29.29 4.73
CA LYS A 96 4.40 -30.43 4.24
C LYS A 96 4.30 -30.61 2.73
N SER A 97 3.12 -30.43 2.14
CA SER A 97 2.95 -30.56 0.69
C SER A 97 3.67 -29.47 -0.09
N GLU A 98 3.67 -28.23 0.42
CA GLU A 98 4.39 -27.10 -0.17
C GLU A 98 5.91 -27.31 -0.12
N PHE A 99 6.44 -27.78 1.01
CA PHE A 99 7.89 -28.02 1.17
C PHE A 99 8.38 -29.36 0.58
N ALA A 100 7.49 -30.33 0.39
CA ALA A 100 7.85 -31.61 -0.25
C ALA A 100 7.96 -31.50 -1.78
N SER A 101 7.41 -30.45 -2.39
CA SER A 101 7.54 -30.23 -3.84
C SER A 101 8.89 -29.64 -4.27
N ASP A 102 9.73 -29.21 -3.31
CA ASP A 102 10.98 -28.49 -3.55
C ASP A 102 12.27 -29.33 -3.33
N ILE A 103 12.17 -30.63 -3.07
CA ILE A 103 13.35 -31.51 -2.97
C ILE A 103 13.44 -32.38 -4.24
N PRO A 104 14.31 -32.06 -5.21
CA PRO A 104 14.59 -32.98 -6.32
C PRO A 104 15.34 -34.21 -5.77
N ASN A 105 14.95 -35.39 -6.25
CA ASN A 105 15.62 -36.68 -6.00
C ASN A 105 17.12 -36.64 -6.35
#